data_AF-B5RSK3-F1
#
_entry.id   AF-B5RSK3-F1
#
_cell.length_a   1.000
_cell.length_b   1.000
_cell.length_c   1.000
_cell.angle_alpha   90.00
_cell.angle_beta   90.00
_cell.angle_gamma   90.00
#
_symmetry.space_group_name_H-M   'P 1'
#
loop_
_entity.id
_entity.type
_entity.pdbx_description
1 polymer ?
#
loop_
_entity_poly.entity_id
_entity_poly.type
_entity_poly.pdbx_seq_one_letter_code
_entity_poly.pdbx_strand_id
1 'polypeptide(L)'
;MSEHQRPELVSFDDINYNDHKKVREAQESYTREQFIRLEALKTVRKALEKCYEESGPNHFEDCKNLAEQYLDMLPTHRLQGYLGYQRNDPSK
;
A
#
# COMPACT_ATOMS: atom_id res chain seq x y z
N MET A 1 -23.55 -2.73 13.90
CA MET A 1 -22.32 -2.60 13.08
C MET A 1 -21.16 -2.59 14.04
N SER A 2 -20.22 -3.54 13.94
CA SER A 2 -19.01 -3.50 14.77
C SER A 2 -18.14 -2.34 14.28
N GLU A 3 -17.65 -1.50 15.19
CA GLU A 3 -16.68 -0.46 14.83
C GLU A 3 -15.38 -1.12 14.36
N HIS A 4 -14.77 -0.55 13.30
CA HIS A 4 -13.48 -1.01 12.82
C HIS A 4 -12.39 -0.62 13.81
N GLN A 5 -11.79 -1.58 14.50
CA GLN A 5 -10.68 -1.35 15.42
C GLN A 5 -9.37 -1.14 14.65
N ARG A 6 -8.77 0.04 14.80
CA ARG A 6 -7.48 0.34 14.19
C ARG A 6 -6.34 -0.16 15.10
N PRO A 7 -5.41 -0.97 14.59
CA PRO A 7 -4.23 -1.37 15.34
C PRO A 7 -3.24 -0.21 15.50
N GLU A 8 -2.39 -0.29 16.52
CA GLU A 8 -1.30 0.66 16.75
C GLU A 8 -0.31 0.67 15.56
N LEU A 9 0.19 1.87 15.23
CA LEU A 9 1.22 2.06 14.22
C LEU A 9 2.58 2.09 14.89
N VAL A 10 3.40 1.08 14.60
CA VAL A 10 4.77 0.96 15.10
C VAL A 10 5.73 1.06 13.92
N SER A 11 6.69 1.98 13.96
CA SER A 11 7.76 2.11 12.96
C SER A 11 9.03 1.39 13.42
N PHE A 12 9.88 0.97 12.48
CA PHE A 12 11.21 0.46 12.82
C PHE A 12 12.14 1.56 13.35
N ASP A 13 11.93 2.80 12.91
CA ASP A 13 12.74 3.96 13.32
C ASP A 13 12.65 4.19 14.84
N ASP A 14 11.48 3.94 15.43
CA ASP A 14 11.14 4.29 16.82
C ASP A 14 11.42 3.18 17.85
N ILE A 15 11.88 2.00 17.42
CA ILE A 15 12.03 0.83 18.29
C ILE A 15 13.48 0.42 18.54
N ASN A 16 13.70 -0.30 19.64
CA ASN A 16 14.95 -1.01 19.93
C ASN A 16 14.90 -2.43 19.35
N TYR A 17 15.88 -2.80 18.51
CA TYR A 17 15.91 -4.11 17.85
C TYR A 17 16.18 -5.28 18.83
N ASN A 18 16.68 -4.99 20.04
CA ASN A 18 16.83 -5.99 21.09
C ASN A 18 15.48 -6.37 21.74
N ASP A 19 14.42 -5.57 21.56
CA ASP A 19 13.07 -5.92 21.98
C ASP A 19 12.36 -6.68 20.85
N HIS A 20 12.40 -8.01 20.93
CA HIS A 20 11.79 -8.88 19.93
C HIS A 20 10.28 -8.65 19.75
N LYS A 21 9.57 -8.24 20.80
CA LYS A 21 8.13 -7.97 20.71
C LYS A 21 7.90 -6.72 19.87
N LYS A 22 8.64 -5.65 20.13
CA LYS A 22 8.55 -4.40 19.36
C LYS A 22 8.95 -4.57 17.91
N VAL A 23 9.99 -5.36 17.63
CA VAL A 23 10.37 -5.73 16.26
C VAL A 23 9.22 -6.41 15.53
N ARG A 24 8.54 -7.36 16.19
CA ARG A 24 7.39 -8.06 15.60
C ARG A 24 6.23 -7.12 15.31
N GLU A 25 5.91 -6.21 16.24
CA GLU A 25 4.87 -5.19 16.06
C GLU A 25 5.18 -4.28 14.86
N ALA A 26 6.44 -3.83 14.71
CA ALA A 26 6.87 -3.02 13.57
C ALA A 26 6.78 -3.77 12.23
N GLN A 27 7.18 -5.05 12.19
CA GLN A 27 7.04 -5.90 11.00
C GLN A 27 5.58 -6.02 10.54
N GLU A 28 4.67 -6.23 11.49
CA GLU A 28 3.24 -6.37 11.21
C GLU A 28 2.64 -5.03 10.76
N SER A 29 3.00 -3.93 11.43
CA SER A 29 2.60 -2.56 11.08
C SER A 29 3.03 -2.21 9.65
N TYR A 30 4.32 -2.41 9.32
CA TYR A 30 4.89 -2.14 8.01
C TYR A 30 4.22 -2.97 6.90
N THR A 31 4.04 -4.27 7.16
CA THR A 31 3.42 -5.19 6.19
C THR A 31 1.96 -4.82 5.94
N ARG A 32 1.22 -4.45 6.99
CA ARG A 32 -0.19 -4.02 6.88
C ARG A 32 -0.33 -2.76 6.04
N GLU A 33 0.53 -1.77 6.25
CA GLU A 33 0.54 -0.54 5.45
C GLU A 33 0.82 -0.83 3.96
N GLN A 34 1.73 -1.76 3.66
CA GLN A 34 1.98 -2.21 2.29
C GLN A 34 0.72 -2.86 1.66
N PHE A 35 -0.02 -3.67 2.43
CA PHE A 35 -1.29 -4.25 1.96
C PHE A 35 -2.38 -3.19 1.76
N ILE A 36 -2.49 -2.19 2.64
CA ILE A 36 -3.44 -1.08 2.48
C ILE A 36 -3.19 -0.35 1.15
N ARG A 37 -1.93 -0.05 0.84
CA ARG A 37 -1.53 0.53 -0.45
C ARG A 37 -1.91 -0.39 -1.62
N LEU A 38 -1.61 -1.67 -1.52
CA LEU A 38 -1.99 -2.62 -2.57
C LEU A 38 -3.51 -2.63 -2.81
N GLU A 39 -4.33 -2.61 -1.76
CA GLU A 39 -5.79 -2.57 -1.89
C GLU A 39 -6.28 -1.23 -2.47
N ALA A 40 -5.63 -0.12 -2.17
CA ALA A 40 -5.88 1.17 -2.83
C ALA A 40 -5.60 1.08 -4.34
N LEU A 41 -4.46 0.51 -4.74
CA LEU A 41 -4.11 0.31 -6.16
C LEU A 41 -5.14 -0.60 -6.86
N LYS A 42 -5.57 -1.68 -6.21
CA LYS A 42 -6.61 -2.58 -6.74
C LYS A 42 -7.94 -1.86 -6.91
N THR A 43 -8.27 -0.91 -6.03
CA THR A 43 -9.50 -0.13 -6.11
C THR A 43 -9.48 0.78 -7.33
N VAL A 44 -8.38 1.51 -7.55
CA VAL A 44 -8.20 2.34 -8.76
C VAL A 44 -8.23 1.48 -10.02
N ARG A 45 -7.56 0.32 -10.01
CA ARG A 45 -7.61 -0.63 -11.13
C ARG A 45 -9.03 -1.07 -11.49
N LYS A 46 -9.84 -1.45 -10.50
CA LYS A 46 -11.24 -1.84 -10.71
C LYS A 46 -12.08 -0.69 -11.28
N ALA A 47 -11.85 0.53 -10.79
CA ALA A 47 -12.52 1.71 -11.32
C ALA A 47 -12.13 1.97 -12.78
N LEU A 48 -10.85 1.80 -13.13
CA LEU A 48 -10.34 1.93 -14.49
C LEU A 48 -10.93 0.86 -15.42
N GLU A 49 -10.94 -0.41 -15.01
CA GLU A 49 -11.55 -1.52 -15.75
C GLU A 49 -13.02 -1.23 -16.06
N LYS A 50 -13.78 -0.76 -15.04
CA LYS A 50 -15.18 -0.35 -15.23
C LYS A 50 -15.32 0.82 -16.19
N CYS A 51 -14.45 1.83 -16.10
CA CYS A 51 -14.49 2.97 -17.01
C CYS A 51 -14.24 2.55 -18.47
N TYR A 52 -13.32 1.61 -18.70
CA TYR A 52 -13.04 1.06 -20.04
C TYR A 52 -14.24 0.30 -20.60
N GLU A 53 -14.96 -0.46 -19.76
CA GLU A 53 -16.19 -1.15 -20.16
C GLU A 53 -17.30 -0.18 -20.54
N GLU A 54 -17.48 0.91 -19.78
CA GLU A 54 -18.55 1.90 -19.99
C GLU A 54 -18.28 2.86 -21.16
N SER A 55 -17.03 3.29 -21.35
CA SER A 55 -16.66 4.34 -22.33
C SER A 55 -16.50 3.80 -23.76
N GLY A 56 -16.42 2.47 -23.94
CA GLY A 56 -16.31 1.84 -25.26
C GLY A 56 -15.12 2.39 -26.06
N PRO A 57 -15.29 2.78 -27.34
CA PRO A 57 -14.17 3.24 -28.19
C PRO A 57 -13.44 4.50 -27.70
N ASN A 58 -14.06 5.33 -26.86
CA ASN A 58 -13.50 6.63 -26.44
C ASN A 58 -12.74 6.57 -25.10
N HIS A 59 -12.48 5.37 -24.57
CA HIS A 59 -11.88 5.18 -23.25
C HIS A 59 -10.51 5.87 -23.06
N PHE A 60 -9.79 6.21 -24.13
CA PHE A 60 -8.52 6.92 -24.06
C PHE A 60 -8.66 8.36 -23.56
N GLU A 61 -9.77 9.03 -23.86
CA GLU A 61 -10.04 10.38 -23.39
C GLU A 61 -10.80 10.34 -22.05
N ASP A 62 -11.88 9.56 -22.00
CA ASP A 62 -12.81 9.54 -20.86
C ASP A 62 -12.17 8.98 -19.57
N CYS A 63 -11.28 7.98 -19.70
CA CYS A 63 -10.67 7.30 -18.56
C CYS A 63 -9.22 7.75 -18.28
N LYS A 64 -8.74 8.80 -18.96
CA LYS A 64 -7.35 9.27 -18.87
C LYS A 64 -6.88 9.50 -17.43
N ASN A 65 -7.69 10.19 -16.63
CA ASN A 65 -7.32 10.52 -15.24
C ASN A 65 -7.13 9.26 -14.37
N LEU A 66 -7.98 8.25 -14.54
CA LEU A 66 -7.85 6.98 -13.81
C LEU A 66 -6.62 6.19 -14.29
N ALA A 67 -6.31 6.25 -15.58
CA ALA A 67 -5.13 5.60 -16.15
C ALA A 67 -3.84 6.26 -15.63
N GLU A 68 -3.76 7.59 -15.64
CA GLU A 68 -2.63 8.34 -15.09
C GLU A 68 -2.44 8.06 -13.59
N GLN A 69 -3.52 8.12 -12.80
CA GLN A 69 -3.47 7.78 -11.38
C GLN A 69 -2.97 6.35 -11.15
N TYR A 70 -3.48 5.37 -11.90
CA TYR A 70 -3.04 3.98 -11.79
C TYR A 70 -1.53 3.85 -12.06
N LEU A 71 -1.03 4.49 -13.11
CA LEU A 71 0.38 4.49 -13.49
C LEU A 71 1.26 5.13 -12.42
N ASP A 72 0.85 6.27 -11.86
CA ASP A 72 1.57 6.97 -10.79
C ASP A 72 1.68 6.14 -9.50
N MET A 73 0.70 5.26 -9.26
CA MET A 73 0.71 4.38 -8.09
C MET A 73 1.63 3.15 -8.24
N LEU A 74 1.91 2.69 -9.48
CA LEU A 74 2.68 1.45 -9.71
C LEU A 74 4.06 1.41 -9.02
N PRO A 75 4.88 2.47 -9.02
CA PRO A 75 6.20 2.44 -8.41
C PRO A 75 6.15 2.32 -6.88
N THR A 76 5.12 2.88 -6.25
CA THR A 76 5.04 3.08 -4.79
C THR A 76 4.17 2.04 -4.07
N HIS A 77 3.24 1.41 -4.77
CA HIS A 77 2.26 0.48 -4.17
C HIS A 77 2.65 -1.01 -4.34
N ARG A 78 3.87 -1.29 -4.82
CA ARG A 78 4.41 -2.65 -4.92
C ARG A 78 4.75 -3.21 -3.53
N LEU A 79 4.33 -4.45 -3.27
CA LEU A 79 4.74 -5.20 -2.08
C LEU A 79 6.24 -5.50 -2.13
N GLN A 80 6.97 -5.06 -1.11
CA GLN A 80 8.41 -5.34 -0.92
C GLN A 80 8.66 -6.19 0.33
N GLY A 81 7.72 -6.20 1.27
CA GLY A 81 7.87 -6.87 2.57
C GLY A 81 8.81 -6.11 3.50
N TYR A 82 8.93 -6.56 4.75
CA TYR A 82 9.71 -5.85 5.77
C TYR A 82 11.21 -6.15 5.72
N LEU A 83 11.62 -7.30 5.17
CA LEU A 83 13.00 -7.79 5.31
C LEU A 83 14.04 -6.87 4.66
N GLY A 84 13.71 -6.33 3.49
CA GLY A 84 14.59 -5.41 2.76
C GLY A 84 14.81 -4.10 3.52
N TYR A 85 13.75 -3.57 4.13
CA TYR A 85 13.83 -2.36 4.93
C TYR A 85 14.55 -2.63 6.27
N GLN A 86 14.15 -3.67 7.00
CA GLN A 86 14.75 -4.02 8.30
C GLN A 86 16.27 -4.30 8.22
N ARG A 87 16.75 -4.89 7.12
CA ARG A 87 18.19 -5.15 6.93
C ARG A 87 19.01 -3.90 6.59
N ASN A 88 18.36 -2.88 6.02
CA ASN A 88 19.01 -1.66 5.54
C ASN A 88 18.43 -0.43 6.26
N ASP A 89 17.91 -0.61 7.48
CA ASP A 89 17.28 0.45 8.24
C ASP A 89 18.36 1.50 8.59
N PRO A 90 18.26 2.73 8.08
CA PRO A 90 19.27 3.76 8.30
C PRO A 90 19.31 4.26 9.75
N SER A 91 18.30 3.95 10.56
CA SER A 91 18.26 4.33 11.97
C SER A 91 19.09 3.41 12.88
N LYS A 92 19.62 2.29 12.35
CA LYS A 92 20.31 1.23 13.11
C LYS A 92 21.75 0.99 12.66
#